data_AF-V3ZHC5-F1
#
_entry.id   AF-V3ZHC5-F1
#
_cell.length_a   1.000
_cell.length_b   1.000
_cell.length_c   1.000
_cell.angle_alpha   90.00
_cell.angle_beta   90.00
_cell.angle_gamma   90.00
#
_symmetry.space_group_name_H-M   'P 1'
#
loop_
_entity.id
_entity.type
_entity.pdbx_description
1 polymer ?
#
loop_
_entity_poly.entity_id
_entity_poly.type
_entity_poly.pdbx_seq_one_letter_code
_entity_poly.pdbx_strand_id
1 'polypeptide(L)'
;RLIVCLEESLYIHNIRDMKVLHTIRDTPPNPTGLCALAISNDNCFLAYPGSNQIGEVQIFDTINLRAVTMIPAHDGPLAALSFSHQGNKLVTASEKGTVIRVFSIPDGQKLFELEEE
;
A
#
# COMPACT_ATOMS: atom_id res chain seq x y z
N ARG A 1 13.30 4.34 -3.93
CA ARG A 1 12.88 5.42 -2.99
C ARG A 1 13.15 4.95 -1.56
N LEU A 2 13.19 5.85 -0.58
CA LEU A 2 13.15 5.49 0.84
C LEU A 2 11.85 6.01 1.43
N ILE A 3 11.10 5.15 2.13
CA ILE A 3 9.84 5.50 2.78
C ILE A 3 10.06 5.49 4.29
N VAL A 4 9.61 6.56 4.96
CA VAL A 4 9.52 6.61 6.42
C VAL A 4 8.04 6.64 6.76
N CYS A 5 7.56 5.60 7.45
CA CYS A 5 6.20 5.51 7.95
C CYS A 5 6.18 5.97 9.41
N LEU A 6 5.38 7.00 9.68
CA LEU A 6 4.96 7.38 11.03
C LEU A 6 3.51 6.93 11.22
N GLU A 7 2.98 7.15 12.42
CA GLU A 7 1.62 6.73 12.75
C GLU A 7 0.56 7.41 11.86
N GLU A 8 0.67 8.71 11.59
CA GLU A 8 -0.34 9.47 10.83
C GLU A 8 0.25 10.18 9.59
N SER A 9 1.44 9.74 9.14
CA SER A 9 2.06 10.31 7.94
C SER A 9 3.11 9.39 7.31
N LEU A 10 3.35 9.60 6.02
CA LEU A 10 4.36 8.91 5.23
C LEU A 10 5.28 9.93 4.54
N TYR A 11 6.58 9.73 4.62
CA TYR A 11 7.57 10.57 3.96
C TYR A 11 8.29 9.79 2.86
N ILE A 12 8.27 10.34 1.66
CA ILE A 12 8.92 9.78 0.49
C ILE A 12 10.23 10.54 0.28
N HIS A 13 11.34 9.83 0.35
CA HIS A 13 12.68 10.40 0.20
C HIS A 13 13.38 9.90 -1.07
N ASN A 14 14.23 10.75 -1.63
CA ASN A 14 15.25 10.33 -2.56
C ASN A 14 16.37 9.64 -1.80
N ILE A 15 16.66 8.38 -2.15
CA ILE A 15 17.65 7.57 -1.44
C ILE A 15 19.09 8.06 -1.64
N ARG A 16 19.37 8.82 -2.71
CA ARG A 16 20.74 9.27 -3.03
C ARG A 16 21.20 10.43 -2.16
N ASP A 17 20.31 11.36 -1.86
CA ASP A 17 20.62 12.59 -1.12
C ASP A 17 19.79 12.76 0.16
N MET A 18 18.94 11.78 0.48
CA MET A 18 18.03 11.76 1.64
C MET A 18 17.07 12.96 1.71
N LYS A 19 16.85 13.69 0.62
CA LYS A 19 15.88 14.78 0.60
C LYS A 19 14.44 14.24 0.59
N VAL A 20 13.57 14.91 1.33
CA VAL A 20 12.13 14.69 1.26
C VAL A 20 11.64 15.16 -0.10
N LEU A 21 11.05 14.25 -0.87
CA LEU A 21 10.40 14.54 -2.15
C LEU A 21 8.93 14.88 -1.96
N HIS A 22 8.26 14.17 -1.07
CA HIS A 22 6.84 14.35 -0.79
C HIS A 22 6.49 13.87 0.62
N THR A 23 5.42 14.43 1.18
CA THR A 23 4.86 14.02 2.47
C THR A 23 3.37 13.81 2.30
N ILE A 24 2.92 12.59 2.59
CA ILE A 24 1.51 12.27 2.74
C ILE A 24 1.16 12.51 4.21
N ARG A 25 0.26 13.47 4.45
CA ARG A 25 -0.17 13.90 5.79
C ARG A 25 -1.60 13.42 6.05
N ASP A 26 -1.99 13.47 7.31
CA ASP A 26 -3.35 13.20 7.76
C ASP A 26 -3.85 11.81 7.31
N THR A 27 -2.94 10.82 7.32
CA THR A 27 -3.34 9.43 7.10
C THR A 27 -4.07 8.91 8.33
N PRO A 28 -4.96 7.91 8.19
CA PRO A 28 -5.47 7.21 9.36
C PRO A 28 -4.32 6.68 10.23
N PRO A 29 -4.53 6.56 11.56
CA PRO A 29 -3.52 6.00 12.46
C PRO A 29 -3.07 4.60 12.02
N ASN A 30 -1.76 4.45 11.87
CA ASN A 30 -1.08 3.23 11.43
C ASN A 30 -0.02 2.82 12.48
N PRO A 31 -0.44 2.42 13.70
CA PRO A 31 0.48 2.12 14.80
C PRO A 31 1.38 0.91 14.53
N THR A 32 1.00 0.03 13.59
CA THR A 32 1.80 -1.12 13.16
C THR A 32 2.82 -0.77 12.06
N GLY A 33 2.73 0.44 11.50
CA GLY A 33 3.59 0.90 10.41
C GLY A 33 3.37 0.12 9.10
N LEU A 34 2.17 -0.44 8.90
CA LEU A 34 1.85 -1.25 7.74
C LEU A 34 1.94 -0.40 6.46
N CYS A 35 2.91 -0.73 5.62
CA CYS A 35 3.04 -0.17 4.28
C CYS A 35 3.91 -1.10 3.41
N ALA A 36 3.80 -0.98 2.10
CA ALA A 36 4.63 -1.72 1.16
C ALA A 36 5.10 -0.80 0.03
N LEU A 37 6.37 -0.92 -0.38
CA LEU A 37 6.93 -0.21 -1.52
C LEU A 37 7.27 -1.21 -2.62
N ALA A 38 6.78 -0.98 -3.83
CA ALA A 38 7.15 -1.78 -4.99
C ALA A 38 8.64 -1.59 -5.33
N ILE A 39 9.32 -2.70 -5.60
CA ILE A 39 10.78 -2.73 -5.85
C ILE A 39 11.12 -2.34 -7.30
N SER A 40 10.12 -2.25 -8.20
CA SER A 40 10.31 -1.89 -9.59
C SER A 40 10.67 -0.41 -9.77
N ASN A 41 11.66 -0.14 -10.63
CA ASN A 41 12.05 1.24 -10.99
C ASN A 41 11.05 1.92 -11.93
N ASP A 42 10.34 1.14 -12.75
CA ASP A 42 9.34 1.66 -13.69
C ASP A 42 7.97 1.79 -13.04
N ASN A 43 7.66 0.88 -12.09
CA ASN A 43 6.40 0.83 -11.35
C ASN A 43 6.66 0.97 -9.83
N CYS A 44 7.09 2.16 -9.40
CA CYS A 44 7.41 2.41 -7.99
C CYS A 44 6.18 2.97 -7.24
N PHE A 45 5.28 2.07 -6.86
CA PHE A 45 4.09 2.36 -6.08
C PHE A 45 4.29 2.12 -4.58
N LEU A 46 3.62 2.91 -3.75
CA LEU A 46 3.50 2.75 -2.31
C LEU A 46 2.06 2.35 -1.99
N ALA A 47 1.90 1.28 -1.20
CA ALA A 47 0.61 0.85 -0.65
C ALA A 47 0.58 1.08 0.85
N TYR A 48 -0.51 1.62 1.38
CA TYR A 48 -0.72 1.85 2.81
C TYR A 48 -2.23 1.83 3.15
N PRO A 49 -2.62 1.61 4.42
CA PRO A 49 -4.01 1.64 4.85
C PRO A 49 -4.68 3.01 4.64
N GLY A 50 -5.86 3.01 4.03
CA GLY A 50 -6.74 4.18 3.89
C GLY A 50 -7.80 4.30 5.00
N SER A 51 -7.90 3.28 5.86
CA SER A 51 -8.80 3.27 7.02
C SER A 51 -8.21 2.41 8.14
N ASN A 52 -8.61 2.70 9.39
CA ASN A 52 -8.31 1.88 10.57
C ASN A 52 -9.48 0.96 10.97
N GLN A 53 -10.63 1.04 10.28
CA GLN A 53 -11.82 0.24 10.58
C GLN A 53 -12.09 -0.80 9.49
N ILE A 54 -11.86 -0.45 8.23
CA ILE A 54 -12.07 -1.31 7.08
C ILE A 54 -10.77 -1.51 6.30
N GLY A 55 -10.73 -2.54 5.47
CA GLY A 55 -9.56 -2.96 4.73
C GLY A 55 -9.34 -2.14 3.47
N GLU A 56 -9.22 -0.82 3.60
CA GLU A 56 -8.96 0.08 2.49
C GLU A 56 -7.46 0.20 2.22
N VAL A 57 -7.03 0.05 0.97
CA VAL A 57 -5.64 0.28 0.55
C VAL A 57 -5.56 1.50 -0.34
N GLN A 58 -4.71 2.45 0.02
CA GLN A 58 -4.31 3.57 -0.82
C GLN A 58 -3.08 3.20 -1.64
N ILE A 59 -3.12 3.48 -2.94
CA ILE A 59 -1.99 3.29 -3.87
C ILE A 59 -1.49 4.66 -4.32
N PHE A 60 -0.21 4.92 -4.08
CA PHE A 60 0.45 6.17 -4.39
C PHE A 60 1.64 5.97 -5.32
N ASP A 61 1.72 6.76 -6.39
CA ASP A 61 2.83 6.78 -7.34
C ASP A 61 3.98 7.60 -6.77
N THR A 62 5.10 6.94 -6.44
CA THR A 62 6.26 7.61 -5.84
C THR A 62 7.23 8.20 -6.87
N ILE A 63 6.97 7.99 -8.17
CA ILE A 63 7.71 8.60 -9.28
C ILE A 63 7.07 9.95 -9.60
N ASN A 64 5.76 9.95 -9.88
CA ASN A 64 5.00 11.15 -10.25
C ASN A 64 4.40 11.89 -9.04
N LEU A 65 4.57 11.34 -7.82
CA LEU A 65 4.17 11.94 -6.55
C LEU A 65 2.67 12.27 -6.47
N ARG A 66 1.82 11.30 -6.82
CA ARG A 66 0.36 11.46 -6.80
C ARG A 66 -0.36 10.19 -6.34
N ALA A 67 -1.53 10.35 -5.75
CA ALA A 67 -2.46 9.24 -5.51
C ALA A 67 -2.95 8.67 -6.85
N VAL A 68 -3.14 7.34 -6.89
CA VAL A 68 -3.48 6.62 -8.13
C VAL A 68 -4.82 5.93 -8.02
N THR A 69 -4.99 5.09 -7.00
CA THR A 69 -6.22 4.33 -6.79
C THR A 69 -6.41 4.02 -5.31
N MET A 70 -7.65 3.76 -4.94
CA MET A 70 -8.05 3.23 -3.65
C MET A 70 -8.73 1.88 -3.87
N ILE A 71 -8.34 0.88 -3.09
CA ILE A 71 -8.85 -0.49 -3.20
C ILE A 71 -9.62 -0.85 -1.92
N PRO A 72 -10.94 -1.09 -1.98
CA PRO A 72 -11.72 -1.62 -0.86
C PRO A 72 -11.46 -3.12 -0.74
N ALA A 73 -10.34 -3.50 -0.12
CA ALA A 73 -9.83 -4.86 -0.16
C ALA A 73 -10.53 -5.81 0.84
N HIS A 74 -10.93 -5.33 2.02
CA HIS A 74 -11.58 -6.15 3.05
C HIS A 74 -12.58 -5.35 3.89
N ASP A 75 -13.51 -6.03 4.55
CA ASP A 75 -14.50 -5.39 5.46
C ASP A 75 -13.94 -5.05 6.84
N GLY A 76 -12.72 -5.50 7.14
CA GLY A 76 -12.02 -5.24 8.40
C GLY A 76 -10.57 -4.82 8.19
N PRO A 77 -9.86 -4.39 9.25
CA PRO A 77 -8.54 -3.78 9.15
C PRO A 77 -7.52 -4.67 8.42
N LEU A 78 -6.58 -4.04 7.73
CA LEU A 78 -5.51 -4.73 7.02
C LEU A 78 -4.47 -5.23 8.02
N ALA A 79 -4.04 -6.48 7.84
CA ALA A 79 -2.95 -7.08 8.60
C ALA A 79 -1.66 -7.15 7.78
N ALA A 80 -1.76 -7.34 6.45
CA ALA A 80 -0.60 -7.51 5.59
C ALA A 80 -0.84 -6.97 4.17
N LEU A 81 0.23 -6.44 3.58
CA LEU A 81 0.29 -5.93 2.20
C LEU A 81 1.64 -6.32 1.59
N SER A 82 1.65 -6.78 0.34
CA SER A 82 2.91 -7.02 -0.38
C SER A 82 2.74 -6.92 -1.89
N PHE A 83 3.67 -6.23 -2.55
CA PHE A 83 3.70 -6.13 -4.02
C PHE A 83 4.38 -7.34 -4.65
N SER A 84 3.98 -7.67 -5.88
CA SER A 84 4.80 -8.52 -6.75
C SER A 84 6.13 -7.84 -7.08
N HIS A 85 7.14 -8.64 -7.46
CA HIS A 85 8.45 -8.12 -7.85
C HIS A 85 8.38 -7.08 -9.00
N GLN A 86 7.44 -7.26 -9.93
CA GLN A 86 7.21 -6.33 -11.05
C GLN A 86 6.42 -5.06 -10.65
N GLY A 87 5.84 -5.02 -9.45
CA GLY A 87 5.01 -3.91 -8.96
C GLY A 87 3.62 -3.81 -9.61
N ASN A 88 3.22 -4.81 -10.40
CA ASN A 88 1.94 -4.83 -11.13
C ASN A 88 0.82 -5.60 -10.42
N LYS A 89 1.11 -6.20 -9.26
CA LYS A 89 0.12 -6.86 -8.42
C LYS A 89 0.35 -6.52 -6.96
N LEU A 90 -0.73 -6.47 -6.19
CA LEU A 90 -0.71 -6.32 -4.74
C LEU A 90 -1.48 -7.47 -4.10
N VAL A 91 -0.87 -8.11 -3.11
CA VAL A 91 -1.52 -9.11 -2.24
C VAL A 91 -1.89 -8.44 -0.92
N THR A 92 -3.09 -8.71 -0.42
CA THR A 92 -3.60 -8.14 0.83
C THR A 92 -4.28 -9.20 1.70
N ALA A 93 -4.20 -9.02 3.01
CA ALA A 93 -4.94 -9.81 3.99
C ALA A 93 -5.46 -8.91 5.12
N SER A 94 -6.61 -9.26 5.69
CA SER A 94 -7.17 -8.59 6.88
C SER A 94 -6.78 -9.29 8.18
N GLU A 95 -7.01 -8.64 9.30
CA GLU A 95 -6.79 -9.21 10.65
C GLU A 95 -7.64 -10.45 10.93
N LYS A 96 -8.77 -10.63 10.24
CA LYS A 96 -9.56 -11.86 10.30
C LYS A 96 -8.78 -13.06 9.73
N GLY A 97 -7.90 -12.82 8.76
CA GLY A 97 -6.93 -13.81 8.27
C GLY A 97 -7.51 -14.97 7.44
N THR A 98 -8.79 -14.96 7.09
CA THR A 98 -9.44 -16.08 6.37
C THR A 98 -9.32 -16.00 4.85
N VAL A 99 -9.13 -14.81 4.30
CA VAL A 99 -9.11 -14.57 2.85
C VAL A 99 -7.91 -13.71 2.47
N ILE A 100 -7.16 -14.17 1.48
CA ILE A 100 -6.09 -13.40 0.83
C ILE A 100 -6.60 -12.95 -0.54
N ARG A 101 -6.43 -11.67 -0.87
CA ARG A 101 -6.86 -11.11 -2.16
C ARG A 101 -5.66 -10.60 -2.93
N VAL A 102 -5.74 -10.74 -4.26
CA VAL A 102 -4.71 -10.24 -5.19
C VAL A 102 -5.36 -9.24 -6.13
N PHE A 103 -4.75 -8.08 -6.30
CA PHE A 103 -5.24 -6.98 -7.13
C PHE A 103 -4.24 -6.63 -8.23
N SER A 104 -4.72 -6.18 -9.39
CA SER A 104 -3.89 -5.53 -10.40
C SER A 104 -3.51 -4.12 -9.94
N ILE A 105 -2.30 -3.69 -10.31
CA ILE A 105 -1.80 -2.34 -10.04
C ILE A 105 -1.31 -1.75 -11.36
N PRO A 106 -1.70 -0.50 -11.70
CA PRO A 106 -2.41 0.47 -10.86
C PRO A 106 -3.95 0.37 -10.85
N ASP A 107 -4.56 -0.50 -11.66
CA ASP A 107 -6.00 -0.43 -11.94
C ASP A 107 -6.90 -0.76 -10.72
N GLY A 108 -6.38 -1.51 -9.73
CA GLY A 108 -7.11 -1.88 -8.52
C GLY A 108 -8.13 -3.01 -8.71
N GLN A 109 -8.09 -3.71 -9.85
CA GLN A 109 -9.02 -4.80 -10.12
C GLN A 109 -8.65 -6.05 -9.32
N LYS A 110 -9.62 -6.65 -8.61
CA LYS A 110 -9.42 -7.96 -7.95
C LYS A 110 -9.19 -9.04 -9.01
N LEU A 111 -8.05 -9.70 -8.95
CA LEU A 111 -7.65 -10.79 -9.84
C LEU A 111 -7.95 -12.17 -9.24
N PHE A 112 -7.63 -12.33 -7.95
CA PHE A 112 -7.77 -13.61 -7.25
C PHE A 112 -8.24 -13.39 -5.82
N GLU A 113 -8.89 -14.42 -5.29
CA GLU A 113 -9.30 -14.57 -3.91
C GLU A 113 -8.93 -15.99 -3.49
N LEU A 114 -8.25 -16.12 -2.35
CA LEU A 114 -7.75 -17.37 -1.80
C LEU A 114 -8.33 -17.52 -0.40
N GLU A 115 -9.06 -18.59 -0.16
CA GLU A 115 -9.66 -18.95 1.13
C GLU A 115 -9.51 -20.46 1.34
N GLU A 116 -9.49 -20.91 2.61
CA GLU A 116 -9.57 -22.35 2.89
C GLU A 116 -10.98 -22.86 2.55
N GLU A 117 -11.04 -24.03 1.89
CA GLU A 117 -12.29 -24.77 1.63
C GLU A 117 -12.86 -25.44 2.89
#